data_AF-A0A2D1SS85-F1
#
_entry.id   AF-A0A2D1SS85-F1
#
_cell.length_a   1.000
_cell.length_b   1.000
_cell.length_c   1.000
_cell.angle_alpha   90.00
_cell.angle_beta   90.00
_cell.angle_gamma   90.00
#
_symmetry.space_group_name_H-M   'P 1'
#
loop_
_entity.id
_entity.type
_entity.pdbx_description
1 polymer ?
#
loop_
_entity_poly.entity_id
_entity_poly.type
_entity_poly.pdbx_seq_one_letter_code
_entity_poly.pdbx_strand_id
1 'polypeptide(L)'
;MKQLEINQMIQRQTPEFLHTIWPNFKKVAFAIYDENDVYVFHHPKFPNEQYFKIPKDERFIADGLLIFEDYPTAIVDKNRYETFPQLMAIVVHELFHGFQYLQDEKRFPNEISGVMYTEDAQNIAYRVKERALLADAILLKNEFEKLQALKQFIAIRKKRAILFSEFVQYEQLMESIEGPAFYCELKTYLLVTNQTVDDVFHLYGKSLIDAKESMLAIRKSCYDSGLFICLALDKWRPDWKEQFFDEQLTVFELLEQIGDFNIDVEVECNEDAYTIAEIMNQHKEQQVQQFFNNNNYLVEIKGPLKITSVDPMNMTHWHDNVLHKHFVKIKLQEKEVTLLQPVLTRICDGDLWHISSIQFYSTEKPTVKRNKHIIRELGEIDTASYQVAVK
;
A
#
# COMPACT_ATOMS: atom_id res chain seq x y z
N MET A 1 -8.05 13.52 -23.02
CA MET A 1 -9.39 13.67 -22.37
C MET A 1 -10.37 14.37 -23.30
N LYS A 2 -11.68 14.18 -23.12
CA LYS A 2 -12.71 14.97 -23.83
C LYS A 2 -12.80 16.37 -23.21
N GLN A 3 -13.11 17.39 -24.02
CA GLN A 3 -13.22 18.77 -23.53
C GLN A 3 -14.26 18.94 -22.41
N LEU A 4 -15.35 18.17 -22.45
CA LEU A 4 -16.38 18.19 -21.41
C LEU A 4 -15.82 17.76 -20.04
N GLU A 5 -15.00 16.71 -20.00
CA GLU A 5 -14.37 16.20 -18.77
C GLU A 5 -13.42 17.24 -18.20
N ILE A 6 -12.62 17.88 -19.06
CA ILE A 6 -11.71 18.98 -18.67
C ILE A 6 -12.48 20.13 -18.04
N ASN A 7 -13.57 20.56 -18.68
CA ASN A 7 -14.39 21.66 -18.17
C ASN A 7 -15.03 21.31 -16.82
N GLN A 8 -15.51 20.07 -16.65
CA GLN A 8 -16.06 19.61 -15.38
C GLN A 8 -14.98 19.53 -14.29
N MET A 9 -13.76 19.11 -14.63
CA MET A 9 -12.62 19.05 -13.71
C MET A 9 -12.28 20.44 -13.16
N ILE A 10 -12.22 21.43 -14.05
CA ILE A 10 -11.96 22.83 -13.68
C ILE A 10 -13.04 23.38 -12.74
N GLN A 11 -14.32 23.04 -13.00
CA GLN A 11 -15.44 23.53 -12.20
C GLN A 11 -15.58 22.87 -10.83
N ARG A 12 -15.14 21.62 -10.68
CA ARG A 12 -15.39 20.80 -9.48
C ARG A 12 -14.18 20.65 -8.56
N GLN A 13 -13.16 21.49 -8.73
CA GLN A 13 -11.97 21.50 -7.85
C GLN A 13 -11.71 22.88 -7.25
N THR A 14 -12.78 23.61 -6.96
CA THR A 14 -12.67 24.87 -6.23
C THR A 14 -12.37 24.57 -4.75
N PRO A 15 -11.74 25.51 -4.02
CA PRO A 15 -11.55 25.37 -2.58
C PRO A 15 -12.86 25.06 -1.85
N GLU A 16 -13.98 25.66 -2.26
CA GLU A 16 -15.29 25.44 -1.65
C GLU A 16 -15.73 23.98 -1.80
N PHE A 17 -15.55 23.37 -2.98
CA PHE A 17 -15.85 21.94 -3.19
C PHE A 17 -14.97 21.06 -2.29
N LEU A 18 -13.65 21.27 -2.28
CA LEU A 18 -12.72 20.46 -1.49
C LEU A 18 -12.96 20.61 0.02
N HIS A 19 -13.34 21.82 0.48
CA HIS A 19 -13.69 22.07 1.88
C HIS A 19 -14.98 21.37 2.32
N THR A 20 -15.87 20.98 1.39
CA THR A 20 -17.02 20.11 1.73
C THR A 20 -16.60 18.67 2.06
N ILE A 21 -15.42 18.26 1.59
CA ILE A 21 -14.89 16.90 1.76
C ILE A 21 -13.98 16.86 3.00
N TRP A 22 -13.02 17.78 3.09
CA TRP A 22 -12.08 17.87 4.20
C TRP A 22 -11.82 19.34 4.59
N PRO A 23 -11.86 19.70 5.89
CA PRO A 23 -11.67 21.09 6.32
C PRO A 23 -10.28 21.61 5.94
N ASN A 24 -10.22 22.83 5.38
CA ASN A 24 -8.97 23.49 4.96
C ASN A 24 -8.14 22.70 3.93
N PHE A 25 -8.75 21.83 3.14
CA PHE A 25 -8.08 21.04 2.11
C PHE A 25 -7.40 21.95 1.07
N LYS A 26 -6.07 22.11 1.20
CA LYS A 26 -5.23 22.84 0.26
C LYS A 26 -4.81 21.91 -0.87
N LYS A 27 -5.24 22.24 -2.10
CA LYS A 27 -4.81 21.51 -3.30
C LYS A 27 -3.38 21.83 -3.71
N VAL A 28 -2.69 20.81 -4.18
CA VAL A 28 -1.45 20.91 -4.96
C VAL A 28 -1.79 21.03 -6.46
N ALA A 29 -0.77 21.00 -7.33
CA ALA A 29 -1.01 20.85 -8.76
C ALA A 29 -1.49 19.42 -9.05
N PHE A 30 -2.14 19.20 -10.18
CA PHE A 30 -2.45 17.83 -10.61
C PHE A 30 -2.36 17.68 -12.12
N ALA A 31 -2.19 16.44 -12.57
CA ALA A 31 -2.11 16.10 -13.97
C ALA A 31 -2.91 14.82 -14.25
N ILE A 32 -3.64 14.84 -15.35
CA ILE A 32 -4.34 13.66 -15.85
C ILE A 32 -3.68 13.29 -17.17
N TYR A 33 -3.31 12.03 -17.34
CA TYR A 33 -2.59 11.59 -18.52
C TYR A 33 -3.23 10.39 -19.20
N ASP A 34 -2.85 10.16 -20.45
CA ASP A 34 -3.19 8.96 -21.22
C ASP A 34 -1.95 8.38 -21.91
N GLU A 35 -2.11 7.61 -22.99
CA GLU A 35 -0.98 6.99 -23.67
C GLU A 35 -0.02 8.02 -24.30
N ASN A 36 -0.52 9.20 -24.68
CA ASN A 36 0.22 10.17 -25.48
C ASN A 36 0.37 11.53 -24.79
N ASP A 37 -0.63 11.95 -24.03
CA ASP A 37 -0.77 13.33 -23.57
C ASP A 37 -0.92 13.42 -22.05
N VAL A 38 -0.39 14.50 -21.47
CA VAL A 38 -0.56 14.89 -20.07
C VAL A 38 -1.22 16.26 -20.04
N TYR A 39 -2.27 16.38 -19.25
CA TYR A 39 -3.01 17.62 -19.02
C TYR A 39 -2.71 18.08 -17.60
N VAL A 40 -1.91 19.14 -17.46
CA VAL A 40 -1.42 19.68 -16.18
C VAL A 40 -2.26 20.86 -15.75
N PHE A 41 -2.74 20.87 -14.51
CA PHE A 41 -3.64 21.86 -13.96
C PHE A 41 -3.02 22.54 -12.74
N HIS A 42 -3.23 23.85 -12.61
CA HIS A 42 -2.85 24.66 -11.45
C HIS A 42 -1.37 24.59 -11.04
N HIS A 43 -0.49 24.27 -11.98
CA HIS A 43 0.94 24.18 -11.72
C HIS A 43 1.60 25.57 -11.78
N PRO A 44 2.46 25.97 -10.81
CA PRO A 44 3.07 27.31 -10.77
C PRO A 44 3.91 27.68 -12.00
N LYS A 45 4.47 26.67 -12.68
CA LYS A 45 5.18 26.82 -13.97
C LYS A 45 4.27 27.34 -15.10
N PHE A 46 2.95 27.14 -15.00
CA PHE A 46 1.95 27.52 -16.01
C PHE A 46 0.85 28.42 -15.40
N PRO A 47 1.19 29.60 -14.85
CA PRO A 47 0.31 30.35 -13.94
C PRO A 47 -0.91 31.00 -14.59
N ASN A 48 -0.94 31.09 -15.93
CA ASN A 48 -1.97 31.82 -16.68
C ASN A 48 -2.95 30.93 -17.45
N GLU A 49 -2.79 29.61 -17.38
CA GLU A 49 -3.66 28.66 -18.08
C GLU A 49 -4.48 27.84 -17.10
N GLN A 50 -5.75 27.56 -17.46
CA GLN A 50 -6.58 26.65 -16.66
C GLN A 50 -5.99 25.24 -16.65
N TYR A 51 -5.37 24.84 -17.76
CA TYR A 51 -4.55 23.65 -17.89
C TYR A 51 -3.55 23.82 -19.03
N PHE A 52 -2.44 23.08 -18.97
CA PHE A 52 -1.43 23.00 -20.04
C PHE A 52 -1.37 21.57 -20.57
N LYS A 53 -1.20 21.40 -21.88
CA LYS A 53 -1.05 20.08 -22.50
C LYS A 53 0.41 19.85 -22.87
N ILE A 54 1.01 18.75 -22.40
CA ILE A 54 2.37 18.33 -22.78
C ILE A 54 2.36 16.87 -23.27
N PRO A 55 3.33 16.44 -24.09
CA PRO A 55 3.52 15.02 -24.40
C PRO A 55 3.82 14.23 -23.13
N LYS A 56 3.32 13.00 -23.05
CA LYS A 56 3.68 12.06 -22.00
C LYS A 56 5.15 11.66 -22.11
N ASP A 57 5.81 11.59 -20.96
CA ASP A 57 7.13 11.00 -20.79
C ASP A 57 7.12 9.90 -19.72
N GLU A 58 8.30 9.35 -19.43
CA GLU A 58 8.51 8.24 -18.50
C GLU A 58 8.20 8.55 -17.03
N ARG A 59 7.97 9.83 -16.66
CA ARG A 59 7.63 10.20 -15.28
C ARG A 59 6.17 9.93 -14.93
N PHE A 60 5.29 9.85 -15.93
CA PHE A 60 3.86 9.66 -15.73
C PHE A 60 3.50 8.17 -15.79
N ILE A 61 3.74 7.49 -14.67
CA ILE A 61 3.51 6.05 -14.50
C ILE A 61 2.72 5.83 -13.20
N ALA A 62 1.55 5.21 -13.34
CA ALA A 62 0.57 5.00 -12.29
C ALA A 62 -0.09 6.28 -11.74
N ASP A 63 -1.02 6.07 -10.81
CA ASP A 63 -1.64 7.12 -10.01
C ASP A 63 -0.76 7.37 -8.78
N GLY A 64 -0.64 8.62 -8.33
CA GLY A 64 0.23 8.95 -7.21
C GLY A 64 0.55 10.44 -7.07
N LEU A 65 1.57 10.74 -6.25
CA LEU A 65 2.16 12.07 -6.12
C LEU A 65 3.57 12.10 -6.73
N LEU A 66 3.79 13.02 -7.66
CA LEU A 66 5.08 13.26 -8.33
C LEU A 66 5.60 14.66 -8.00
N ILE A 67 6.90 14.81 -7.75
CA ILE A 67 7.55 16.14 -7.76
C ILE A 67 7.87 16.50 -9.21
N PHE A 68 6.93 17.16 -9.87
CA PHE A 68 7.05 17.59 -11.26
C PHE A 68 7.53 19.04 -11.29
N GLU A 69 8.66 19.31 -11.94
CA GLU A 69 9.21 20.67 -12.07
C GLU A 69 9.30 21.39 -10.69
N ASP A 70 9.87 20.67 -9.71
CA ASP A 70 10.08 21.10 -8.33
C ASP A 70 8.80 21.42 -7.54
N TYR A 71 7.64 20.91 -7.97
CA TYR A 71 6.36 21.13 -7.30
C TYR A 71 5.55 19.82 -7.14
N PRO A 72 4.92 19.58 -5.96
CA PRO A 72 4.08 18.41 -5.77
C PRO A 72 2.90 18.44 -6.74
N THR A 73 2.74 17.36 -7.49
CA THR A 73 1.75 17.21 -8.54
C THR A 73 1.12 15.83 -8.45
N ALA A 74 -0.17 15.79 -8.11
CA ALA A 74 -0.96 14.56 -8.16
C ALA A 74 -1.09 14.10 -9.62
N ILE A 75 -0.85 12.83 -9.92
CA ILE A 75 -0.93 12.27 -11.27
C ILE A 75 -1.96 11.15 -11.33
N VAL A 76 -2.74 11.11 -12.41
CA VAL A 76 -3.77 10.07 -12.61
C VAL A 76 -3.77 9.60 -14.06
N ASP A 77 -3.74 8.28 -14.26
CA ASP A 77 -3.94 7.63 -15.56
C ASP A 77 -5.43 7.53 -15.87
N LYS A 78 -5.91 8.33 -16.83
CA LYS A 78 -7.34 8.32 -17.18
C LYS A 78 -7.80 6.94 -17.67
N ASN A 79 -6.91 6.14 -18.27
CA ASN A 79 -7.30 4.88 -18.92
C ASN A 79 -7.66 3.79 -17.91
N ARG A 80 -7.39 4.01 -16.62
CA ARG A 80 -7.78 3.11 -15.52
C ARG A 80 -9.22 3.29 -15.06
N TYR A 81 -9.91 4.35 -15.51
CA TYR A 81 -11.22 4.73 -15.01
C TYR A 81 -12.23 4.86 -16.15
N GLU A 82 -13.35 4.14 -16.04
CA GLU A 82 -14.34 4.05 -17.11
C GLU A 82 -15.26 5.28 -17.16
N THR A 83 -15.50 5.91 -16.01
CA THR A 83 -16.49 6.97 -15.86
C THR A 83 -15.89 8.24 -15.26
N PHE A 84 -16.47 9.39 -15.59
CA PHE A 84 -16.05 10.67 -15.02
C PHE A 84 -16.15 10.72 -13.49
N PRO A 85 -17.20 10.19 -12.82
CA PRO A 85 -17.24 10.16 -11.36
C PRO A 85 -16.08 9.37 -10.72
N GLN A 86 -15.68 8.23 -11.30
CA GLN A 86 -14.51 7.47 -10.85
C GLN A 86 -13.22 8.27 -11.03
N LEU A 87 -13.03 8.87 -12.21
CA LEU A 87 -11.87 9.71 -12.49
C LEU A 87 -11.78 10.92 -11.55
N MET A 88 -12.91 11.57 -11.26
CA MET A 88 -12.95 12.70 -10.33
C MET A 88 -12.61 12.26 -8.91
N ALA A 89 -13.15 11.12 -8.47
CA ALA A 89 -12.91 10.59 -7.14
C ALA A 89 -11.42 10.28 -6.92
N ILE A 90 -10.76 9.61 -7.86
CA ILE A 90 -9.33 9.31 -7.73
C ILE A 90 -8.47 10.58 -7.86
N VAL A 91 -8.85 11.58 -8.66
CA VAL A 91 -8.09 12.84 -8.69
C VAL A 91 -8.12 13.52 -7.33
N VAL A 92 -9.26 13.48 -6.62
CA VAL A 92 -9.34 14.01 -5.25
C VAL A 92 -8.56 13.14 -4.25
N HIS A 93 -8.54 11.82 -4.43
CA HIS A 93 -7.67 10.91 -3.67
C HIS A 93 -6.20 11.35 -3.76
N GLU A 94 -5.67 11.50 -4.98
CA GLU A 94 -4.26 11.86 -5.18
C GLU A 94 -3.96 13.31 -4.75
N LEU A 95 -4.92 14.23 -4.92
CA LEU A 95 -4.82 15.57 -4.35
C LEU A 95 -4.73 15.53 -2.82
N PHE A 96 -5.37 14.55 -2.17
CA PHE A 96 -5.31 14.41 -0.71
C PHE A 96 -3.92 13.94 -0.26
N HIS A 97 -3.26 13.05 -0.99
CA HIS A 97 -1.84 12.75 -0.75
C HIS A 97 -0.96 13.98 -0.92
N GLY A 98 -1.25 14.83 -1.91
CA GLY A 98 -0.62 16.14 -2.04
C GLY A 98 -0.87 17.05 -0.83
N PHE A 99 -2.08 17.02 -0.26
CA PHE A 99 -2.39 17.77 0.96
C PHE A 99 -1.66 17.20 2.19
N GLN A 100 -1.59 15.89 2.36
CA GLN A 100 -0.77 15.23 3.38
C GLN A 100 0.71 15.65 3.27
N TYR A 101 1.26 15.72 2.05
CA TYR A 101 2.60 16.24 1.81
C TYR A 101 2.75 17.69 2.29
N LEU A 102 1.77 18.57 2.00
CA LEU A 102 1.77 19.95 2.50
C LEU A 102 1.60 20.06 4.03
N GLN A 103 1.07 19.03 4.69
CA GLN A 103 0.95 18.94 6.15
C GLN A 103 2.16 18.27 6.83
N ASP A 104 3.23 17.97 6.09
CA ASP A 104 4.43 17.29 6.62
C ASP A 104 4.09 15.94 7.29
N GLU A 105 3.14 15.21 6.69
CA GLU A 105 2.74 13.87 7.13
C GLU A 105 3.95 12.91 7.18
N LYS A 106 4.06 12.12 8.24
CA LYS A 106 5.20 11.24 8.51
C LYS A 106 4.82 9.83 8.97
N ARG A 107 3.52 9.55 9.15
CA ARG A 107 3.00 8.27 9.63
C ARG A 107 3.03 7.18 8.54
N PHE A 108 4.13 7.08 7.80
CA PHE A 108 4.33 6.06 6.78
C PHE A 108 4.73 4.73 7.43
N PRO A 109 4.10 3.61 7.02
CA PRO A 109 4.44 2.29 7.55
C PRO A 109 5.80 1.80 7.04
N ASN A 110 6.40 0.89 7.80
CA ASN A 110 7.53 0.10 7.31
C ASN A 110 7.03 -0.97 6.32
N GLU A 111 7.19 -0.73 5.02
CA GLU A 111 6.72 -1.66 3.98
C GLU A 111 7.33 -3.07 4.10
N ILE A 112 8.51 -3.21 4.73
CA ILE A 112 9.09 -4.53 5.00
C ILE A 112 8.23 -5.35 5.98
N SER A 113 7.61 -4.73 6.98
CA SER A 113 6.68 -5.40 7.90
C SER A 113 5.44 -5.93 7.15
N GLY A 114 5.02 -5.23 6.08
CA GLY A 114 3.96 -5.69 5.18
C GLY A 114 4.37 -6.89 4.33
N VAL A 115 5.62 -6.95 3.88
CA VAL A 115 6.18 -8.11 3.16
C VAL A 115 6.30 -9.32 4.09
N MET A 116 6.76 -9.10 5.32
CA MET A 116 6.99 -10.13 6.34
C MET A 116 5.72 -10.47 7.15
N TYR A 117 4.54 -10.05 6.67
CA TYR A 117 3.29 -10.19 7.40
C TYR A 117 2.98 -11.67 7.73
N THR A 118 2.61 -11.92 8.99
CA THR A 118 2.44 -13.27 9.54
C THR A 118 1.23 -14.03 8.98
N GLU A 119 1.39 -15.33 8.78
CA GLU A 119 0.33 -16.31 8.51
C GLU A 119 -0.23 -16.96 9.79
N ASP A 120 0.06 -16.41 10.97
CA ASP A 120 -0.45 -16.95 12.23
C ASP A 120 -2.00 -16.93 12.26
N ALA A 121 -2.59 -18.12 12.44
CA ALA A 121 -4.03 -18.31 12.47
C ALA A 121 -4.72 -17.49 13.57
N GLN A 122 -4.04 -17.21 14.68
CA GLN A 122 -4.56 -16.36 15.74
C GLN A 122 -4.63 -14.90 15.30
N ASN A 123 -3.59 -14.37 14.63
CA ASN A 123 -3.65 -13.03 14.04
C ASN A 123 -4.79 -12.93 13.01
N ILE A 124 -4.93 -13.94 12.15
CA ILE A 124 -6.01 -14.02 11.15
C ILE A 124 -7.38 -13.99 11.83
N ALA A 125 -7.60 -14.82 12.86
CA ALA A 125 -8.88 -14.89 13.56
C ALA A 125 -9.26 -13.53 14.18
N TYR A 126 -8.33 -12.87 14.88
CA TYR A 126 -8.57 -11.54 15.42
C TYR A 126 -8.86 -10.52 14.31
N ARG A 127 -8.07 -10.53 13.24
CA ARG A 127 -8.18 -9.56 12.14
C ARG A 127 -9.50 -9.70 11.38
N VAL A 128 -9.95 -10.93 11.12
CA VAL A 128 -11.25 -11.19 10.49
C VAL A 128 -12.38 -10.71 11.40
N LYS A 129 -12.29 -11.02 12.71
CA LYS A 129 -13.32 -10.64 13.68
C LYS A 129 -13.44 -9.13 13.84
N GLU A 130 -12.32 -8.41 13.97
CA GLU A 130 -12.34 -6.95 14.12
C GLU A 130 -12.89 -6.26 12.87
N ARG A 131 -12.56 -6.73 11.67
CA ARG A 131 -13.06 -6.13 10.42
C ARG A 131 -14.56 -6.32 10.24
N ALA A 132 -15.10 -7.48 10.64
CA ALA A 132 -16.54 -7.70 10.68
C ALA A 132 -17.24 -6.72 11.66
N LEU A 133 -16.68 -6.54 12.85
CA LEU A 133 -17.20 -5.58 13.84
C LEU A 133 -17.11 -4.13 13.36
N LEU A 134 -16.04 -3.77 12.65
CA LEU A 134 -15.90 -2.45 12.04
C LEU A 134 -16.95 -2.21 10.95
N ALA A 135 -17.25 -3.22 10.13
CA ALA A 135 -18.33 -3.15 9.17
C ALA A 135 -19.69 -2.96 9.87
N ASP A 136 -19.96 -3.75 10.90
CA ASP A 136 -21.19 -3.67 11.71
C ASP A 136 -21.37 -2.28 12.36
N ALA A 137 -20.28 -1.68 12.83
CA ALA A 137 -20.28 -0.33 13.42
C ALA A 137 -20.80 0.76 12.46
N ILE A 138 -20.74 0.51 11.16
CA ILE A 138 -21.20 1.44 10.12
C ILE A 138 -22.55 1.01 9.54
N LEU A 139 -22.71 -0.28 9.22
CA LEU A 139 -23.78 -0.78 8.35
C LEU A 139 -25.04 -1.26 9.09
N LEU A 140 -24.96 -1.53 10.40
CA LEU A 140 -26.16 -1.91 11.16
C LEU A 140 -27.21 -0.79 11.10
N LYS A 141 -28.46 -1.08 11.46
CA LYS A 141 -29.51 -0.04 11.47
C LYS A 141 -29.66 0.62 12.84
N ASN A 142 -29.40 -0.14 13.90
CA ASN A 142 -29.59 0.31 15.27
C ASN A 142 -28.34 1.02 15.80
N GLU A 143 -28.50 2.25 16.29
CA GLU A 143 -27.40 3.08 16.82
C GLU A 143 -26.68 2.47 18.03
N PHE A 144 -27.44 1.80 18.92
CA PHE A 144 -26.84 1.11 20.05
C PHE A 144 -25.99 -0.07 19.59
N GLU A 145 -26.47 -0.87 18.63
CA GLU A 145 -25.70 -1.98 18.08
C GLU A 145 -24.43 -1.51 17.35
N LYS A 146 -24.51 -0.42 16.59
CA LYS A 146 -23.33 0.22 15.98
C LYS A 146 -22.27 0.57 17.00
N LEU A 147 -22.68 1.23 18.09
CA LEU A 147 -21.77 1.62 19.15
C LEU A 147 -21.17 0.40 19.86
N GLN A 148 -21.95 -0.66 20.10
CA GLN A 148 -21.42 -1.89 20.69
C GLN A 148 -20.41 -2.58 19.78
N ALA A 149 -20.68 -2.65 18.47
CA ALA A 149 -19.74 -3.20 17.49
C ALA A 149 -18.44 -2.40 17.46
N LEU A 150 -18.51 -1.07 17.48
CA LEU A 150 -17.34 -0.19 17.54
C LEU A 150 -16.50 -0.43 18.81
N LYS A 151 -17.15 -0.55 19.96
CA LYS A 151 -16.47 -0.83 21.23
C LYS A 151 -15.74 -2.18 21.21
N GLN A 152 -16.39 -3.21 20.67
CA GLN A 152 -15.78 -4.54 20.53
C GLN A 152 -14.62 -4.53 19.53
N PHE A 153 -14.75 -3.80 18.41
CA PHE A 153 -13.66 -3.59 17.45
C PHE A 153 -12.43 -2.99 18.12
N ILE A 154 -12.59 -1.88 18.86
CA ILE A 154 -11.49 -1.22 19.57
C ILE A 154 -10.84 -2.18 20.57
N ALA A 155 -11.63 -2.85 21.41
CA ALA A 155 -11.11 -3.78 22.42
C ALA A 155 -10.33 -4.94 21.80
N ILE A 156 -10.86 -5.54 20.73
CA ILE A 156 -10.18 -6.62 20.00
C ILE A 156 -8.87 -6.13 19.40
N ARG A 157 -8.88 -4.99 18.71
CA ARG A 157 -7.67 -4.48 18.06
C ARG A 157 -6.58 -4.12 19.07
N LYS A 158 -6.94 -3.58 20.24
CA LYS A 158 -5.99 -3.35 21.35
C LYS A 158 -5.37 -4.65 21.83
N LYS A 159 -6.17 -5.71 22.02
CA LYS A 159 -5.67 -7.02 22.41
C LYS A 159 -4.76 -7.62 21.32
N ARG A 160 -5.16 -7.50 20.05
CA ARG A 160 -4.36 -7.91 18.90
C ARG A 160 -3.03 -7.16 18.84
N ALA A 161 -3.01 -5.85 19.13
CA ALA A 161 -1.79 -5.05 19.17
C ALA A 161 -0.79 -5.50 20.24
N ILE A 162 -1.26 -6.06 21.37
CA ILE A 162 -0.37 -6.63 22.39
C ILE A 162 0.32 -7.90 21.87
N LEU A 163 -0.40 -8.74 21.12
CA LEU A 163 0.09 -10.03 20.61
C LEU A 163 0.90 -9.89 19.32
N PHE A 164 0.52 -8.96 18.44
CA PHE A 164 1.02 -8.81 17.07
C PHE A 164 1.38 -7.35 16.77
N SER A 165 2.08 -6.70 17.71
CA SER A 165 2.36 -5.25 17.72
C SER A 165 2.90 -4.70 16.40
N GLU A 166 3.91 -5.33 15.81
CA GLU A 166 4.51 -4.88 14.55
C GLU A 166 3.49 -4.83 13.39
N PHE A 167 2.68 -5.88 13.26
CA PHE A 167 1.70 -5.99 12.18
C PHE A 167 0.53 -5.05 12.36
N VAL A 168 0.04 -4.89 13.60
CA VAL A 168 -1.03 -3.94 13.90
C VAL A 168 -0.55 -2.50 13.72
N GLN A 169 0.69 -2.19 14.11
CA GLN A 169 1.29 -0.88 13.87
C GLN A 169 1.42 -0.57 12.37
N TYR A 170 1.89 -1.55 11.58
CA TYR A 170 1.92 -1.43 10.12
C TYR A 170 0.53 -1.10 9.55
N GLU A 171 -0.50 -1.83 9.98
CA GLU A 171 -1.88 -1.61 9.54
C GLU A 171 -2.37 -0.21 9.94
N GLN A 172 -2.18 0.23 11.19
CA GLN A 172 -2.63 1.54 11.67
C GLN A 172 -1.98 2.71 10.92
N LEU A 173 -0.68 2.60 10.61
CA LEU A 173 0.03 3.61 9.82
C LEU A 173 -0.48 3.62 8.37
N MET A 174 -0.65 2.46 7.74
CA MET A 174 -1.22 2.36 6.39
C MET A 174 -2.66 2.90 6.34
N GLU A 175 -3.50 2.53 7.31
CA GLU A 175 -4.87 3.02 7.48
C GLU A 175 -4.91 4.55 7.64
N SER A 176 -3.89 5.16 8.24
CA SER A 176 -3.81 6.62 8.46
C SER A 176 -3.38 7.39 7.23
N ILE A 177 -2.60 6.78 6.33
CA ILE A 177 -2.22 7.40 5.06
C ILE A 177 -3.33 7.22 4.02
N GLU A 178 -3.78 5.98 3.84
CA GLU A 178 -4.68 5.59 2.74
C GLU A 178 -6.16 5.78 3.10
N GLY A 179 -6.53 5.58 4.37
CA GLY A 179 -7.92 5.69 4.83
C GLY A 179 -8.53 7.07 4.59
N PRO A 180 -7.91 8.18 5.02
CA PRO A 180 -8.33 9.55 4.72
C PRO A 180 -8.40 9.87 3.22
N ALA A 181 -7.47 9.34 2.41
CA ALA A 181 -7.49 9.53 0.96
C ALA A 181 -8.69 8.79 0.32
N PHE A 182 -8.92 7.53 0.71
CA PHE A 182 -10.10 6.75 0.32
C PHE A 182 -11.41 7.37 0.81
N TYR A 183 -11.40 8.00 1.99
CA TYR A 183 -12.54 8.77 2.49
C TYR A 183 -12.85 9.95 1.58
N CYS A 184 -11.83 10.71 1.17
CA CYS A 184 -12.00 11.82 0.24
C CYS A 184 -12.49 11.34 -1.14
N GLU A 185 -11.99 10.20 -1.60
CA GLU A 185 -12.46 9.52 -2.81
C GLU A 185 -13.96 9.19 -2.72
N LEU A 186 -14.37 8.49 -1.66
CA LEU A 186 -15.78 8.13 -1.42
C LEU A 186 -16.67 9.38 -1.38
N LYS A 187 -16.31 10.38 -0.56
CA LYS A 187 -17.12 11.62 -0.45
C LYS A 187 -17.24 12.33 -1.80
N THR A 188 -16.15 12.40 -2.56
CA THR A 188 -16.17 12.97 -3.91
C THR A 188 -17.11 12.20 -4.82
N TYR A 189 -17.02 10.87 -4.84
CA TYR A 189 -17.88 10.02 -5.65
C TYR A 189 -19.36 10.26 -5.31
N LEU A 190 -19.72 10.24 -4.02
CA LEU A 190 -21.08 10.50 -3.54
C LEU A 190 -21.60 11.89 -3.94
N LEU A 191 -20.76 12.93 -3.84
CA LEU A 191 -21.12 14.29 -4.25
C LEU A 191 -21.35 14.41 -5.76
N VAL A 192 -20.64 13.61 -6.56
CA VAL A 192 -20.73 13.65 -8.03
C VAL A 192 -21.90 12.81 -8.54
N THR A 193 -22.21 11.68 -7.91
CA THR A 193 -23.27 10.75 -8.33
C THR A 193 -24.60 10.93 -7.59
N ASN A 194 -24.62 11.71 -6.50
CA ASN A 194 -25.76 11.87 -5.60
C ASN A 194 -26.29 10.54 -5.05
N GLN A 195 -25.38 9.58 -4.81
CA GLN A 195 -25.65 8.31 -4.14
C GLN A 195 -25.43 8.42 -2.63
N THR A 196 -25.84 7.39 -1.88
CA THR A 196 -25.55 7.24 -0.45
C THR A 196 -24.39 6.26 -0.21
N VAL A 197 -23.82 6.27 1.00
CA VAL A 197 -22.78 5.31 1.39
C VAL A 197 -23.26 3.87 1.24
N ASP A 198 -24.51 3.60 1.60
CA ASP A 198 -25.11 2.27 1.48
C ASP A 198 -25.19 1.81 0.02
N ASP A 199 -25.47 2.74 -0.91
CA ASP A 199 -25.54 2.43 -2.35
C ASP A 199 -24.19 2.02 -2.95
N VAL A 200 -23.08 2.44 -2.34
CA VAL A 200 -21.72 2.28 -2.88
C VAL A 200 -20.82 1.42 -2.00
N PHE A 201 -21.35 0.79 -0.94
CA PHE A 201 -20.61 -0.14 -0.09
C PHE A 201 -19.91 -1.23 -0.92
N HIS A 202 -20.60 -1.76 -1.92
CA HIS A 202 -20.04 -2.79 -2.80
C HIS A 202 -18.85 -2.31 -3.62
N LEU A 203 -18.69 -1.00 -3.85
CA LEU A 203 -17.57 -0.40 -4.56
C LEU A 203 -16.37 -0.15 -3.64
N TYR A 204 -16.62 0.30 -2.40
CA TYR A 204 -15.58 0.83 -1.49
C TYR A 204 -15.34 0.02 -0.21
N GLY A 205 -16.13 -1.02 0.07
CA GLY A 205 -16.06 -1.76 1.33
C GLY A 205 -16.17 -3.28 1.18
N LYS A 206 -16.30 -3.80 -0.05
CA LYS A 206 -16.47 -5.25 -0.27
C LYS A 206 -15.31 -6.08 0.28
N SER A 207 -14.07 -5.62 0.11
CA SER A 207 -12.86 -6.28 0.62
C SER A 207 -12.63 -6.06 2.12
N LEU A 208 -13.45 -5.26 2.80
CA LEU A 208 -13.41 -5.16 4.26
C LEU A 208 -13.72 -6.51 4.90
N ILE A 209 -14.79 -7.17 4.44
CA ILE A 209 -15.32 -8.41 5.03
C ILE A 209 -14.89 -9.69 4.28
N ASP A 210 -14.22 -9.57 3.14
CA ASP A 210 -13.63 -10.72 2.46
C ASP A 210 -12.36 -11.16 3.21
N ALA A 211 -12.52 -12.13 4.11
CA ALA A 211 -11.47 -12.64 4.97
C ALA A 211 -10.26 -13.14 4.17
N LYS A 212 -10.47 -13.82 3.04
CA LYS A 212 -9.39 -14.36 2.22
C LYS A 212 -8.65 -13.23 1.49
N GLU A 213 -9.38 -12.38 0.77
CA GLU A 213 -8.77 -11.30 0.00
C GLU A 213 -8.03 -10.32 0.91
N SER A 214 -8.60 -9.99 2.06
CA SER A 214 -7.96 -9.08 3.02
C SER A 214 -6.63 -9.61 3.53
N MET A 215 -6.44 -10.93 3.59
CA MET A 215 -5.19 -11.55 4.02
C MET A 215 -4.18 -11.75 2.87
N LEU A 216 -4.66 -11.95 1.63
CA LEU A 216 -3.79 -12.04 0.45
C LEU A 216 -3.26 -10.66 0.01
N ALA A 217 -4.03 -9.60 0.23
CA ALA A 217 -3.69 -8.23 -0.18
C ALA A 217 -3.62 -7.29 1.04
N ILE A 218 -2.74 -7.60 2.00
CA ILE A 218 -2.60 -6.88 3.29
C ILE A 218 -2.63 -5.36 3.12
N ARG A 219 -1.71 -4.81 2.32
CA ARG A 219 -1.61 -3.37 2.10
C ARG A 219 -2.92 -2.77 1.58
N LYS A 220 -3.42 -3.28 0.46
CA LYS A 220 -4.67 -2.81 -0.17
C LYS A 220 -5.86 -2.91 0.80
N SER A 221 -5.94 -3.98 1.57
CA SER A 221 -7.06 -4.19 2.49
C SER A 221 -7.09 -3.21 3.67
N CYS A 222 -5.98 -2.50 3.95
CA CYS A 222 -5.93 -1.43 4.94
C CYS A 222 -6.69 -0.16 4.48
N TYR A 223 -6.92 -0.03 3.17
CA TYR A 223 -7.60 1.13 2.60
C TYR A 223 -9.06 1.13 3.05
N ASP A 224 -9.71 -0.04 2.92
CA ASP A 224 -11.11 -0.22 3.33
C ASP A 224 -11.25 -0.07 4.85
N SER A 225 -10.35 -0.64 5.66
CA SER A 225 -10.45 -0.48 7.11
C SER A 225 -10.17 0.96 7.54
N GLY A 226 -9.18 1.63 6.94
CA GLY A 226 -8.92 3.05 7.17
C GLY A 226 -10.13 3.92 6.81
N LEU A 227 -10.77 3.66 5.66
CA LEU A 227 -12.01 4.33 5.26
C LEU A 227 -13.10 4.15 6.31
N PHE A 228 -13.33 2.93 6.78
CA PHE A 228 -14.40 2.66 7.74
C PHE A 228 -14.13 3.24 9.12
N ILE A 229 -12.87 3.33 9.52
CA ILE A 229 -12.46 4.07 10.73
C ILE A 229 -12.77 5.55 10.54
N CYS A 230 -12.46 6.15 9.39
CA CYS A 230 -12.81 7.55 9.09
C CYS A 230 -14.33 7.79 9.13
N LEU A 231 -15.13 6.85 8.62
CA LEU A 231 -16.60 6.91 8.71
C LEU A 231 -17.11 6.78 10.15
N ALA A 232 -16.47 5.97 10.98
CA ALA A 232 -16.80 5.87 12.40
C ALA A 232 -16.43 7.16 13.14
N LEU A 233 -15.27 7.74 12.86
CA LEU A 233 -14.84 9.02 13.41
C LEU A 233 -15.80 10.15 13.04
N ASP A 234 -16.21 10.26 11.77
CA ASP A 234 -17.22 11.23 11.32
C ASP A 234 -18.50 11.22 12.17
N LYS A 235 -18.87 10.04 12.67
CA LYS A 235 -20.09 9.83 13.45
C LYS A 235 -19.90 10.09 14.94
N TRP A 236 -18.80 9.61 15.52
CA TRP A 236 -18.62 9.53 16.96
C TRP A 236 -17.61 10.54 17.53
N ARG A 237 -16.80 11.16 16.66
CA ARG A 237 -15.84 12.23 16.97
C ARG A 237 -15.80 13.24 15.82
N PRO A 238 -16.85 14.05 15.62
CA PRO A 238 -17.04 14.83 14.39
C PRO A 238 -15.96 15.90 14.11
N ASP A 239 -15.16 16.26 15.11
CA ASP A 239 -14.03 17.22 15.04
C ASP A 239 -12.67 16.57 14.72
N TRP A 240 -12.66 15.27 14.40
CA TRP A 240 -11.42 14.52 14.19
C TRP A 240 -10.55 15.03 13.03
N LYS A 241 -11.16 15.58 11.97
CA LYS A 241 -10.45 16.03 10.76
C LYS A 241 -9.63 17.29 11.02
N GLU A 242 -10.15 18.18 11.84
CA GLU A 242 -9.47 19.40 12.30
C GLU A 242 -8.25 19.06 13.14
N GLN A 243 -8.29 17.95 13.89
CA GLN A 243 -7.22 17.52 14.80
C GLN A 243 -6.23 16.53 14.17
N PHE A 244 -6.60 15.88 13.07
CA PHE A 244 -5.86 14.74 12.50
C PHE A 244 -4.38 15.03 12.20
N PHE A 245 -4.08 16.21 11.64
CA PHE A 245 -2.69 16.61 11.33
C PHE A 245 -1.98 17.21 12.54
N ASP A 246 -2.71 17.86 13.46
CA ASP A 246 -2.11 18.52 14.63
C ASP A 246 -1.71 17.51 15.72
N GLU A 247 -2.54 16.50 15.97
CA GLU A 247 -2.31 15.52 17.03
C GLU A 247 -1.26 14.46 16.65
N GLN A 248 -0.98 14.28 15.36
CA GLN A 248 -0.04 13.25 14.86
C GLN A 248 -0.39 11.81 15.30
N LEU A 249 -1.66 11.58 15.67
CA LEU A 249 -2.21 10.27 16.03
C LEU A 249 -2.74 9.54 14.80
N THR A 250 -2.59 8.22 14.76
CA THR A 250 -3.24 7.39 13.74
C THR A 250 -4.76 7.52 13.80
N VAL A 251 -5.44 7.20 12.69
CA VAL A 251 -6.92 7.19 12.67
C VAL A 251 -7.51 6.22 13.71
N PHE A 252 -6.79 5.14 14.04
CA PHE A 252 -7.20 4.23 15.12
C PHE A 252 -7.01 4.86 16.50
N GLU A 253 -5.87 5.48 16.79
CA GLU A 253 -5.64 6.17 18.08
C GLU A 253 -6.65 7.30 18.30
N LEU A 254 -7.05 8.02 17.25
CA LEU A 254 -8.13 9.01 17.33
C LEU A 254 -9.47 8.35 17.69
N LEU A 255 -9.73 7.16 17.16
CA LEU A 255 -10.96 6.40 17.41
C LEU A 255 -10.99 5.86 18.85
N GLU A 256 -9.84 5.45 19.40
CA GLU A 256 -9.71 5.02 20.79
C GLU A 256 -10.11 6.10 21.79
N GLN A 257 -9.95 7.38 21.43
CA GLN A 257 -10.33 8.49 22.31
C GLN A 257 -11.86 8.69 22.43
N ILE A 258 -12.68 8.02 21.61
CA ILE A 258 -14.15 8.05 21.76
C ILE A 258 -14.58 7.48 23.12
N GLY A 259 -13.78 6.61 23.72
CA GLY A 259 -13.98 6.17 25.10
C GLY A 259 -13.09 5.00 25.50
N ASP A 260 -12.87 4.86 26.81
CA ASP A 260 -12.15 3.69 27.34
C ASP A 260 -13.09 2.49 27.39
N PHE A 261 -12.81 1.49 26.56
CA PHE A 261 -13.59 0.26 26.45
C PHE A 261 -12.77 -0.92 26.98
N ASN A 262 -12.80 -1.11 28.29
CA ASN A 262 -12.29 -2.33 28.92
C ASN A 262 -13.29 -3.47 28.74
N ILE A 263 -13.36 -3.99 27.52
CA ILE A 263 -14.10 -5.21 27.20
C ILE A 263 -13.07 -6.34 27.08
N ASP A 264 -13.19 -7.35 27.92
CA ASP A 264 -12.42 -8.58 27.74
C ASP A 264 -13.06 -9.39 26.61
N VAL A 265 -12.37 -9.49 25.48
CA VAL A 265 -12.79 -10.28 24.34
C VAL A 265 -11.68 -11.26 24.01
N GLU A 266 -11.96 -12.55 24.07
CA GLU A 266 -11.07 -13.59 23.56
C GLU A 266 -11.58 -14.03 22.20
N VAL A 267 -10.67 -14.10 21.23
CA VAL A 267 -10.97 -14.61 19.89
C VAL A 267 -10.24 -15.94 19.74
N GLU A 268 -11.02 -17.00 19.63
CA GLU A 268 -10.51 -18.34 19.37
C GLU A 268 -10.22 -18.52 17.88
N CYS A 269 -9.15 -19.25 17.58
CA CYS A 269 -8.89 -19.70 16.22
C CYS A 269 -9.98 -20.70 15.79
N ASN A 270 -10.59 -20.48 14.64
CA ASN A 270 -11.54 -21.40 14.02
C ASN A 270 -10.93 -22.06 12.76
N GLU A 271 -11.63 -23.03 12.19
CA GLU A 271 -11.20 -23.75 10.98
C GLU A 271 -10.97 -22.81 9.80
N ASP A 272 -11.76 -21.74 9.67
CA ASP A 272 -11.60 -20.73 8.61
C ASP A 272 -10.25 -20.02 8.72
N ALA A 273 -9.81 -19.65 9.92
CA ALA A 273 -8.53 -18.98 10.12
C ALA A 273 -7.34 -19.86 9.73
N TYR A 274 -7.37 -21.15 10.09
CA TYR A 274 -6.35 -22.11 9.66
C TYR A 274 -6.37 -22.33 8.14
N THR A 275 -7.56 -22.41 7.54
CA THR A 275 -7.72 -22.56 6.10
C THR A 275 -7.13 -21.36 5.35
N ILE A 276 -7.38 -20.14 5.83
CA ILE A 276 -6.81 -18.92 5.25
C ILE A 276 -5.29 -18.89 5.40
N ALA A 277 -4.75 -19.28 6.56
CA ALA A 277 -3.31 -19.39 6.77
C ALA A 277 -2.66 -20.34 5.76
N GLU A 278 -3.26 -21.51 5.54
CA GLU A 278 -2.79 -22.48 4.56
C GLU A 278 -2.83 -21.92 3.14
N ILE A 279 -3.93 -21.25 2.75
CA ILE A 279 -4.06 -20.59 1.45
C ILE A 279 -2.96 -19.53 1.25
N MET A 280 -2.67 -18.71 2.26
CA MET A 280 -1.60 -17.71 2.19
C MET A 280 -0.24 -18.38 1.97
N ASN A 281 0.05 -19.42 2.74
CA ASN A 281 1.31 -20.16 2.62
C ASN A 281 1.44 -20.82 1.24
N GLN A 282 0.40 -21.49 0.75
CA GLN A 282 0.37 -22.09 -0.59
C GLN A 282 0.54 -21.04 -1.70
N HIS A 283 -0.08 -19.86 -1.54
CA HIS A 283 0.06 -18.77 -2.50
C HIS A 283 1.50 -18.26 -2.58
N LYS A 284 2.16 -18.06 -1.43
CA LYS A 284 3.56 -17.66 -1.32
C LYS A 284 4.49 -18.73 -1.91
N GLU A 285 4.27 -20.00 -1.57
CA GLU A 285 4.99 -21.14 -2.14
C GLU A 285 4.88 -21.18 -3.66
N GLN A 286 3.66 -21.08 -4.22
CA GLN A 286 3.45 -21.11 -5.67
C GLN A 286 4.24 -20.01 -6.40
N GLN A 287 4.27 -18.80 -5.86
CA GLN A 287 5.05 -17.70 -6.45
C GLN A 287 6.56 -18.00 -6.44
N VAL A 288 7.09 -18.57 -5.35
CA VAL A 288 8.50 -18.98 -5.27
C VAL A 288 8.78 -20.17 -6.19
N GLN A 289 7.87 -21.14 -6.33
CA GLN A 289 8.06 -22.25 -7.25
C GLN A 289 8.04 -21.79 -8.72
N GLN A 290 7.20 -20.80 -9.05
CA GLN A 290 7.17 -20.19 -10.39
C GLN A 290 8.49 -19.52 -10.77
N PHE A 291 9.26 -18.99 -9.80
CA PHE A 291 10.60 -18.46 -10.08
C PHE A 291 11.50 -19.51 -10.74
N PHE A 292 11.38 -20.78 -10.36
CA PHE A 292 12.20 -21.86 -10.93
C PHE A 292 11.76 -22.32 -12.33
N ASN A 293 10.64 -21.80 -12.86
CA ASN A 293 10.15 -22.11 -14.21
C ASN A 293 10.82 -21.23 -15.27
N ASN A 294 12.14 -21.27 -15.35
CA ASN A 294 12.93 -20.55 -16.34
C ASN A 294 14.02 -21.47 -16.92
N ASN A 295 14.21 -21.38 -18.24
CA ASN A 295 15.12 -22.24 -19.01
C ASN A 295 16.54 -21.69 -19.14
N ASN A 296 16.82 -20.51 -18.57
CA ASN A 296 18.16 -19.92 -18.51
C ASN A 296 19.03 -20.60 -17.45
N TYR A 297 20.30 -20.20 -17.34
CA TYR A 297 21.22 -20.75 -16.36
C TYR A 297 20.90 -20.20 -14.97
N LEU A 298 20.58 -21.08 -14.02
CA LEU A 298 20.33 -20.68 -12.64
C LEU A 298 21.66 -20.50 -11.91
N VAL A 299 21.96 -19.27 -11.53
CA VAL A 299 23.17 -18.91 -10.77
C VAL A 299 22.82 -18.79 -9.30
N GLU A 300 23.56 -19.48 -8.45
CA GLU A 300 23.47 -19.38 -6.99
C GLU A 300 24.80 -18.86 -6.43
N ILE A 301 24.74 -17.86 -5.56
CA ILE A 301 25.90 -17.32 -4.84
C ILE A 301 25.64 -17.43 -3.36
N LYS A 302 26.55 -18.10 -2.63
CA LYS A 302 26.50 -18.26 -1.17
C LYS A 302 27.64 -17.54 -0.50
N GLY A 303 27.34 -16.91 0.63
CA GLY A 303 28.27 -16.18 1.46
C GLY A 303 27.57 -15.02 2.17
N PRO A 304 28.30 -14.28 3.02
CA PRO A 304 27.75 -13.10 3.68
C PRO A 304 27.46 -12.02 2.64
N LEU A 305 26.19 -11.67 2.49
CA LEU A 305 25.70 -10.70 1.53
C LEU A 305 24.76 -9.71 2.25
N LYS A 306 24.73 -8.48 1.76
CA LYS A 306 23.86 -7.43 2.30
C LYS A 306 23.02 -6.81 1.20
N ILE A 307 21.72 -6.70 1.43
CA ILE A 307 20.81 -5.93 0.59
C ILE A 307 20.93 -4.45 0.98
N THR A 308 20.98 -3.57 -0.02
CA THR A 308 21.04 -2.11 0.20
C THR A 308 19.81 -1.37 -0.34
N SER A 309 19.05 -1.97 -1.25
CA SER A 309 17.78 -1.42 -1.74
C SER A 309 16.92 -2.50 -2.40
N VAL A 310 15.60 -2.38 -2.27
CA VAL A 310 14.58 -3.28 -2.82
C VAL A 310 13.34 -2.49 -3.24
N ASP A 311 12.43 -3.16 -3.93
CA ASP A 311 11.07 -2.72 -4.20
C ASP A 311 10.09 -3.54 -3.33
N PRO A 312 9.70 -3.06 -2.13
CA PRO A 312 8.85 -3.81 -1.19
C PRO A 312 7.52 -4.25 -1.79
N MET A 313 6.98 -3.49 -2.73
CA MET A 313 5.69 -3.76 -3.38
C MET A 313 5.74 -4.97 -4.31
N ASN A 314 6.95 -5.41 -4.68
CA ASN A 314 7.19 -6.49 -5.62
C ASN A 314 7.96 -7.64 -4.99
N MET A 315 7.67 -7.94 -3.71
CA MET A 315 8.32 -8.98 -2.93
C MET A 315 7.37 -10.06 -2.43
N THR A 316 7.91 -11.27 -2.23
CA THR A 316 7.20 -12.40 -1.62
C THR A 316 8.12 -13.09 -0.62
N HIS A 317 7.76 -13.06 0.66
CA HIS A 317 8.45 -13.78 1.72
C HIS A 317 7.80 -15.15 1.94
N TRP A 318 8.61 -16.21 1.98
CA TRP A 318 8.21 -17.59 2.24
C TRP A 318 9.32 -18.34 2.97
N HIS A 319 9.11 -18.61 4.26
CA HIS A 319 10.14 -19.14 5.18
C HIS A 319 11.43 -18.30 5.09
N ASP A 320 12.61 -18.92 5.02
CA ASP A 320 13.87 -18.19 4.89
C ASP A 320 14.06 -17.53 3.51
N ASN A 321 13.12 -17.66 2.56
CA ASN A 321 13.28 -17.15 1.20
C ASN A 321 12.48 -15.87 0.99
N VAL A 322 13.07 -14.94 0.24
CA VAL A 322 12.40 -13.74 -0.24
C VAL A 322 12.62 -13.61 -1.74
N LEU A 323 11.53 -13.68 -2.50
CA LEU A 323 11.52 -13.45 -3.93
C LEU A 323 11.33 -11.95 -4.20
N HIS A 324 12.31 -11.33 -4.83
CA HIS A 324 12.26 -9.96 -5.34
C HIS A 324 11.91 -10.05 -6.81
N LYS A 325 10.78 -9.50 -7.27
CA LYS A 325 10.29 -9.71 -8.65
C LYS A 325 10.79 -8.66 -9.63
N HIS A 326 11.12 -7.47 -9.15
CA HIS A 326 11.47 -6.32 -9.98
C HIS A 326 12.96 -6.02 -9.93
N PHE A 327 13.48 -5.60 -8.77
CA PHE A 327 14.92 -5.43 -8.58
C PHE A 327 15.36 -5.71 -7.14
N VAL A 328 16.66 -5.97 -7.00
CA VAL A 328 17.37 -5.94 -5.72
C VAL A 328 18.74 -5.32 -5.92
N LYS A 329 19.17 -4.47 -4.98
CA LYS A 329 20.52 -3.95 -4.89
C LYS A 329 21.26 -4.64 -3.76
N ILE A 330 22.42 -5.19 -4.07
CA ILE A 330 23.25 -5.93 -3.13
C ILE A 330 24.63 -5.30 -3.02
N LYS A 331 25.19 -5.31 -1.81
CA LYS A 331 26.61 -5.07 -1.57
C LYS A 331 27.34 -6.41 -1.67
N LEU A 332 28.15 -6.54 -2.71
CA LEU A 332 29.03 -7.68 -2.96
C LEU A 332 30.49 -7.18 -2.87
N GLN A 333 31.24 -7.64 -1.87
CA GLN A 333 32.53 -7.05 -1.48
C GLN A 333 32.39 -5.53 -1.18
N GLU A 334 33.18 -4.67 -1.82
CA GLU A 334 33.07 -3.20 -1.73
C GLU A 334 32.30 -2.55 -2.88
N LYS A 335 31.53 -3.34 -3.65
CA LYS A 335 30.74 -2.84 -4.78
C LYS A 335 29.26 -3.05 -4.53
N GLU A 336 28.47 -2.06 -4.92
CA GLU A 336 27.03 -2.22 -5.06
C GLU A 336 26.71 -2.71 -6.48
N VAL A 337 25.83 -3.69 -6.57
CA VAL A 337 25.32 -4.22 -7.84
C VAL A 337 23.80 -4.24 -7.79
N THR A 338 23.16 -3.76 -8.85
CA THR A 338 21.71 -3.80 -9.03
C THR A 338 21.35 -4.92 -10.00
N LEU A 339 20.51 -5.85 -9.56
CA LEU A 339 19.88 -6.86 -10.40
C LEU A 339 18.47 -6.39 -10.75
N LEU A 340 18.24 -6.01 -12.02
CA LEU A 340 16.94 -5.58 -12.55
C LEU A 340 16.16 -6.77 -13.12
N GLN A 341 15.95 -7.79 -12.30
CA GLN A 341 15.25 -9.02 -12.65
C GLN A 341 14.75 -9.75 -11.39
N PRO A 342 13.95 -10.82 -11.54
CA PRO A 342 13.62 -11.68 -10.41
C PRO A 342 14.86 -12.28 -9.74
N VAL A 343 14.94 -12.17 -8.42
CA VAL A 343 16.01 -12.72 -7.58
C VAL A 343 15.39 -13.37 -6.36
N LEU A 344 15.80 -14.60 -6.03
CA LEU A 344 15.44 -15.27 -4.79
C LEU A 344 16.60 -15.14 -3.80
N THR A 345 16.35 -14.56 -2.63
CA THR A 345 17.35 -14.40 -1.57
C THR A 345 17.01 -15.25 -0.36
N ARG A 346 18.03 -15.76 0.33
CA ARG A 346 17.84 -16.47 1.60
C ARG A 346 18.25 -15.61 2.79
N ILE A 347 17.29 -15.18 3.61
CA ILE A 347 17.52 -14.30 4.77
C ILE A 347 18.18 -15.06 5.93
N CYS A 348 18.89 -14.35 6.79
CA CYS A 348 19.49 -14.88 8.01
C CYS A 348 18.71 -14.36 9.22
N ASP A 349 18.30 -15.26 10.13
CA ASP A 349 17.67 -14.91 11.42
C ASP A 349 16.47 -13.94 11.31
N GLY A 350 15.69 -14.04 10.22
CA GLY A 350 14.54 -13.17 9.97
C GLY A 350 14.88 -11.75 9.49
N ASP A 351 16.16 -11.42 9.29
CA ASP A 351 16.59 -10.10 8.82
C ASP A 351 16.65 -10.07 7.28
N LEU A 352 15.77 -9.27 6.68
CA LEU A 352 15.74 -9.07 5.23
C LEU A 352 17.05 -8.50 4.67
N TRP A 353 17.77 -7.70 5.44
CA TRP A 353 18.93 -6.95 4.95
C TRP A 353 20.21 -7.79 4.92
N HIS A 354 20.28 -8.87 5.70
CA HIS A 354 21.42 -9.78 5.76
C HIS A 354 21.03 -11.15 5.22
N ILE A 355 21.69 -11.58 4.15
CA ILE A 355 21.32 -12.79 3.43
C ILE A 355 22.52 -13.74 3.30
N SER A 356 22.23 -15.03 3.28
CA SER A 356 23.22 -16.11 3.14
C SER A 356 23.43 -16.55 1.69
N SER A 357 22.44 -16.28 0.83
CA SER A 357 22.55 -16.58 -0.60
C SER A 357 21.62 -15.75 -1.47
N ILE A 358 21.98 -15.65 -2.75
CA ILE A 358 21.12 -15.18 -3.83
C ILE A 358 21.05 -16.22 -4.95
N GLN A 359 19.91 -16.28 -5.61
CA GLN A 359 19.66 -17.08 -6.80
C GLN A 359 18.99 -16.19 -7.86
N PHE A 360 19.48 -16.26 -9.09
CA PHE A 360 18.93 -15.52 -10.23
C PHE A 360 19.30 -16.21 -11.53
N TYR A 361 18.64 -15.83 -12.63
CA TYR A 361 18.90 -16.41 -13.94
C TYR A 361 19.88 -15.55 -14.74
N SER A 362 20.86 -16.20 -15.36
CA SER A 362 21.77 -15.58 -16.32
C SER A 362 21.46 -16.08 -17.73
N THR A 363 21.40 -15.14 -18.67
CA THR A 363 21.19 -15.46 -20.10
C THR A 363 22.41 -16.14 -20.74
N GLU A 364 23.58 -15.99 -20.12
CA GLU A 364 24.84 -16.58 -20.56
C GLU A 364 25.40 -17.52 -19.49
N LYS A 365 26.03 -18.61 -19.91
CA LYS A 365 26.66 -19.53 -18.96
C LYS A 365 27.83 -18.82 -18.27
N PRO A 366 27.85 -18.71 -16.92
CA PRO A 366 28.99 -18.14 -16.21
C PRO A 366 30.28 -18.90 -16.53
N THR A 367 31.38 -18.16 -16.63
CA THR A 367 32.70 -18.75 -16.90
C THR A 367 33.63 -18.58 -15.71
N VAL A 368 34.63 -19.46 -15.58
CA VAL A 368 35.63 -19.40 -14.51
C VAL A 368 36.99 -19.06 -15.12
N LYS A 369 37.64 -18.02 -14.62
CA LYS A 369 39.03 -17.65 -15.00
C LYS A 369 39.80 -17.26 -13.75
N ARG A 370 40.96 -17.89 -13.51
CA ARG A 370 41.92 -17.52 -12.44
C ARG A 370 41.26 -17.28 -11.07
N ASN A 371 40.47 -18.25 -10.57
CA ASN A 371 39.75 -18.18 -9.29
C ASN A 371 38.68 -17.06 -9.21
N LYS A 372 38.15 -16.64 -10.36
CA LYS A 372 37.02 -15.73 -10.43
C LYS A 372 35.91 -16.31 -11.30
N HIS A 373 34.68 -16.14 -10.85
CA HIS A 373 33.50 -16.33 -11.69
C HIS A 373 33.23 -15.04 -12.47
N ILE A 374 32.99 -15.15 -13.77
CA ILE A 374 32.55 -14.07 -14.63
C ILE A 374 31.08 -14.34 -14.93
N ILE A 375 30.22 -13.50 -14.39
CA ILE A 375 28.76 -13.56 -14.54
C ILE A 375 28.32 -12.25 -15.19
N ARG A 376 27.51 -12.31 -16.24
CA ARG A 376 27.13 -11.14 -17.05
C ARG A 376 26.53 -10.02 -16.19
N GLU A 377 25.67 -10.39 -15.24
CA GLU A 377 24.90 -9.45 -14.42
C GLU A 377 25.71 -8.91 -13.23
N LEU A 378 26.78 -9.59 -12.81
CA LEU A 378 27.54 -9.24 -11.60
C LEU A 378 29.01 -8.88 -11.88
N GLY A 379 29.52 -9.14 -13.07
CA GLY A 379 30.93 -9.00 -13.42
C GLY A 379 31.80 -10.10 -12.82
N GLU A 380 32.98 -9.72 -12.30
CA GLU A 380 33.95 -10.63 -11.68
C GLU A 380 33.67 -10.83 -10.18
N ILE A 381 33.55 -12.09 -9.76
CA ILE A 381 33.35 -12.49 -8.35
C ILE A 381 34.47 -13.40 -7.90
N ASP A 382 35.08 -13.10 -6.75
CA ASP A 382 36.16 -13.88 -6.16
C ASP A 382 35.64 -15.16 -5.48
N THR A 383 36.17 -16.32 -5.89
CA THR A 383 35.84 -17.63 -5.29
C THR A 383 36.31 -17.79 -3.85
N ALA A 384 37.25 -16.96 -3.37
CA ALA A 384 37.73 -17.01 -1.99
C ALA A 384 36.68 -16.48 -0.99
N SER A 385 35.81 -15.58 -1.44
CA SER A 385 34.78 -14.94 -0.59
C SER A 385 33.39 -15.55 -0.77
N TYR A 386 33.12 -16.17 -1.92
CA TYR A 386 31.80 -16.66 -2.27
C TYR A 386 31.85 -18.02 -2.97
N GLN A 387 30.88 -18.88 -2.64
CA GLN A 387 30.64 -20.12 -3.38
C GLN A 387 29.64 -19.84 -4.50
N VAL A 388 29.98 -20.18 -5.74
CA VAL A 388 29.11 -20.00 -6.90
C VAL A 388 28.74 -21.36 -7.49
N ALA A 389 27.45 -21.61 -7.68
CA ALA A 389 26.93 -22.78 -8.38
C ALA A 389 26.10 -22.33 -9.60
N VAL A 390 26.14 -23.14 -10.66
CA VAL A 390 25.38 -22.91 -11.90
C VAL A 390 24.65 -24.20 -12.23
N LYS A 391 23.33 -24.12 -12.41
CA LYS A 391 22.47 -25.24 -12.83
C LYS A 391 21.87 -24.98 -14.21
#